data_AF-A0A7W3VWD3-F1
#
_entry.id   AF-A0A7W3VWD3-F1
#
_cell.length_a   1.000
_cell.length_b   1.000
_cell.length_c   1.000
_cell.angle_alpha   90.00
_cell.angle_beta   90.00
_cell.angle_gamma   90.00
#
_symmetry.space_group_name_H-M   'P 1'
#
loop_
_entity.id
_entity.type
_entity.pdbx_description
1 polymer ?
#
loop_
_entity_poly.entity_id
_entity_poly.type
_entity_poly.pdbx_seq_one_letter_code
_entity_poly.pdbx_strand_id
1 'polypeptide(L)'
;MNQITAKTLGTPSGGLFDNPWPPDFPAVGQRVAIFAYEVTRVDGTGQDIRTYHAGPAETAAQGPLGSSHDEPQGVTVAWRGCGTGTVTSVSAPLGRERTCEIDPDEAGLL
;
A
#
# COMPACT_ATOMS: atom_id res chain seq x y z
N MET A 1 5.70 -6.40 -18.01
CA MET A 1 5.29 -6.86 -16.68
C MET A 1 5.32 -5.65 -15.78
N ASN A 2 4.17 -5.33 -15.21
CA ASN A 2 3.89 -4.06 -14.58
C ASN A 2 3.82 -4.30 -13.07
N GLN A 3 4.95 -4.64 -12.46
CA GLN A 3 5.04 -5.00 -11.05
C GLN A 3 5.16 -3.77 -10.16
N ILE A 4 4.56 -3.83 -8.97
CA ILE A 4 4.74 -2.84 -7.92
C ILE A 4 5.41 -3.47 -6.71
N THR A 5 6.31 -2.73 -6.07
CA THR A 5 6.82 -3.08 -4.74
C THR A 5 5.88 -2.48 -3.69
N ALA A 6 5.26 -3.33 -2.88
CA ALA A 6 4.36 -2.92 -1.80
C ALA A 6 4.89 -3.37 -0.44
N LYS A 7 4.71 -2.52 0.56
CA LYS A 7 4.92 -2.84 1.97
C LYS A 7 3.86 -3.83 2.44
N THR A 8 4.22 -4.75 3.32
CA THR A 8 3.22 -5.65 3.95
C THR A 8 2.61 -5.05 5.21
N LEU A 9 3.11 -3.92 5.68
CA LEU A 9 2.52 -3.15 6.76
C LEU A 9 1.73 -1.98 6.17
N GLY A 10 0.75 -1.51 6.92
CA GLY A 10 -0.04 -0.34 6.59
C GLY A 10 -1.35 -0.69 5.90
N THR A 11 -2.46 -0.24 6.47
CA THR A 11 -3.77 -0.29 5.81
C THR A 11 -4.55 1.01 6.02
N PRO A 12 -5.50 1.34 5.14
CA PRO A 12 -6.38 2.50 5.33
C PRO A 12 -7.15 2.46 6.67
N SER A 13 -7.50 1.27 7.17
CA SER A 13 -8.25 1.09 8.42
C SER A 13 -7.37 1.04 9.67
N GLY A 14 -6.12 0.56 9.56
CA GLY A 14 -5.21 0.35 10.69
C GLY A 14 -4.11 1.42 10.83
N GLY A 15 -3.89 2.24 9.80
CA GLY A 15 -2.77 3.19 9.74
C GLY A 15 -1.48 2.53 9.22
N LEU A 16 -0.41 3.32 9.07
CA LEU A 16 0.83 2.93 8.36
C LEU A 16 1.63 1.78 8.97
N PHE A 17 1.53 1.58 10.28
CA PHE A 17 2.36 0.62 11.01
C PHE A 17 1.59 -0.64 11.43
N ASP A 18 0.30 -0.69 11.12
CA ASP A 18 -0.52 -1.86 11.40
C ASP A 18 -0.11 -3.04 10.52
N ASN A 19 -0.06 -4.24 11.11
CA ASN A 19 0.17 -5.46 10.36
C ASN A 19 -1.17 -6.21 10.20
N PRO A 20 -1.80 -6.16 9.02
CA PRO A 20 -3.09 -6.81 8.82
C PRO A 20 -2.97 -8.33 8.61
N TRP A 21 -1.75 -8.87 8.62
CA TRP A 21 -1.46 -10.22 8.20
C TRP A 21 -1.24 -11.17 9.39
N PRO A 22 -1.71 -12.42 9.28
CA PRO A 22 -1.16 -13.51 10.07
C PRO A 22 0.35 -13.70 9.80
N PRO A 23 1.07 -14.40 10.68
CA PRO A 23 2.48 -14.74 10.47
C PRO A 23 2.72 -15.38 9.11
N ASP A 24 3.80 -15.00 8.43
CA ASP A 24 4.21 -15.46 7.09
C ASP A 24 3.35 -14.98 5.90
N PHE A 25 2.29 -14.19 6.12
CA PHE A 25 1.46 -13.61 5.04
C PHE A 25 1.84 -12.15 4.72
N PRO A 26 1.70 -11.69 3.47
CA PRO A 26 1.20 -12.44 2.31
C PRO A 26 2.27 -13.35 1.69
N ALA A 27 1.86 -14.49 1.16
CA ALA A 27 2.73 -15.48 0.51
C ALA A 27 2.77 -15.29 -1.02
N VAL A 28 3.79 -15.85 -1.67
CA VAL A 28 3.87 -15.88 -3.15
C VAL A 28 2.67 -16.63 -3.73
N GLY A 29 2.09 -16.10 -4.80
CA GLY A 29 0.89 -16.61 -5.46
C GLY A 29 -0.42 -16.16 -4.80
N GLN A 30 -0.35 -15.47 -3.66
CA GLN A 30 -1.55 -14.99 -2.98
C GLN A 30 -2.12 -13.75 -3.66
N ARG A 31 -3.44 -13.71 -3.78
CA ARG A 31 -4.18 -12.50 -4.15
C ARG A 31 -4.24 -11.55 -2.97
N VAL A 32 -3.95 -10.27 -3.20
CA VAL A 32 -3.92 -9.22 -2.16
C VAL A 32 -4.64 -7.97 -2.65
N ALA A 33 -5.15 -7.18 -1.72
CA ALA A 33 -5.60 -5.82 -1.98
C ALA A 33 -4.38 -4.89 -2.06
N ILE A 34 -4.45 -3.92 -2.95
CA ILE A 34 -3.41 -2.90 -3.13
C ILE A 34 -3.96 -1.57 -2.66
N PHE A 35 -3.17 -0.85 -1.88
CA PHE A 35 -3.46 0.51 -1.44
C PHE A 35 -2.28 1.42 -1.75
N ALA A 36 -2.57 2.63 -2.22
CA ALA A 36 -1.61 3.70 -2.34
C ALA A 36 -1.77 4.64 -1.15
N TYR A 37 -0.66 4.90 -0.45
CA TYR A 37 -0.52 5.99 0.49
C TYR A 37 0.13 7.16 -0.24
N GLU A 38 -0.60 8.25 -0.38
CA GLU A 38 -0.20 9.42 -1.16
C GLU A 38 0.12 10.56 -0.21
N VAL A 39 1.34 11.08 -0.29
CA VAL A 39 1.71 12.36 0.33
C VAL A 39 1.47 13.44 -0.70
N THR A 40 0.43 14.22 -0.49
CA THR A 40 -0.07 15.24 -1.44
C THR A 40 0.45 16.64 -1.11
N ARG A 41 0.97 16.86 0.10
CA ARG A 41 1.55 18.14 0.53
C ARG A 41 2.62 17.94 1.60
N VAL A 42 3.67 18.74 1.56
CA VAL A 42 4.68 18.89 2.61
C VAL A 42 4.93 20.38 2.82
N ASP A 43 4.80 20.88 4.05
CA ASP A 43 5.00 22.29 4.43
C ASP A 43 4.24 23.27 3.52
N GLY A 44 2.98 22.96 3.20
CA GLY A 44 2.16 23.81 2.33
C GLY A 44 2.38 23.60 0.82
N THR A 45 3.43 22.89 0.42
CA THR A 45 3.81 22.68 -0.99
C THR A 45 3.25 21.36 -1.50
N GLY A 46 2.58 21.38 -2.65
CA GLY A 46 2.06 20.17 -3.29
C GLY A 46 3.16 19.17 -3.62
N GLN A 47 2.90 17.89 -3.36
CA GLN A 47 3.80 16.77 -3.64
C GLN A 47 3.03 15.65 -4.35
N ASP A 48 3.75 14.78 -5.04
CA ASP A 48 3.23 13.54 -5.62
C ASP A 48 4.16 12.39 -5.26
N ILE A 49 4.11 11.98 -3.98
CA ILE A 49 4.88 10.85 -3.47
C ILE A 49 3.89 9.76 -3.12
N ARG A 50 4.12 8.56 -3.67
CA ARG A 50 3.25 7.40 -3.46
C ARG A 50 4.04 6.21 -2.95
N THR A 51 3.55 5.59 -1.87
CA THR A 51 4.00 4.27 -1.43
C THR A 51 2.87 3.27 -1.54
N TYR A 52 3.16 2.04 -1.94
CA TYR A 52 2.17 0.98 -2.04
C TYR A 52 2.18 0.08 -0.81
N HIS A 53 1.01 -0.36 -0.41
CA HIS A 53 0.77 -1.20 0.76
C HIS A 53 -0.16 -2.35 0.37
N ALA A 54 0.13 -3.54 0.86
CA ALA A 54 -0.64 -4.74 0.62
C ALA A 54 -1.50 -5.05 1.86
N GLY A 55 -2.79 -5.31 1.62
CA GLY A 55 -3.69 -5.84 2.64
C GLY A 55 -4.47 -7.07 2.17
N PRO A 56 -5.26 -7.70 3.06
CA PRO A 56 -6.07 -8.87 2.72
C PRO A 56 -6.98 -8.59 1.52
N ALA A 57 -7.11 -9.52 0.58
CA ALA A 57 -7.83 -9.29 -0.69
C ALA A 57 -9.29 -8.89 -0.51
N GLU A 58 -9.93 -9.35 0.56
CA GLU A 58 -11.29 -8.99 0.96
C GLU A 58 -11.46 -7.50 1.30
N THR A 59 -10.37 -6.77 1.53
CA THR A 59 -10.37 -5.33 1.80
C THR A 59 -10.20 -4.47 0.54
N ALA A 60 -10.14 -5.10 -0.64
CA ALA A 60 -9.90 -4.40 -1.89
C ALA A 60 -10.98 -3.36 -2.18
N ALA A 61 -10.53 -2.21 -2.65
CA ALA A 61 -11.37 -1.09 -3.04
C ALA A 61 -10.71 -0.32 -4.19
N GLN A 62 -11.48 0.54 -4.86
CA GLN A 62 -10.98 1.40 -5.94
C GLN A 62 -11.30 2.88 -5.65
N GLY A 63 -10.33 3.75 -5.93
CA GLY A 63 -10.49 5.20 -5.77
C GLY A 63 -10.18 5.70 -4.36
N PRO A 64 -10.50 6.97 -4.05
CA PRO A 64 -10.16 7.58 -2.76
C PRO A 64 -10.76 6.83 -1.58
N LEU A 65 -9.96 6.59 -0.54
CA LEU A 65 -10.37 5.93 0.70
C LEU A 65 -10.32 6.94 1.84
N GLY A 66 -11.50 7.39 2.26
CA GLY A 66 -11.64 8.44 3.27
C GLY A 66 -11.26 9.83 2.76
N SER A 67 -11.13 10.77 3.69
CA SER A 67 -10.66 12.14 3.42
C SER A 67 -9.15 12.23 3.60
N SER A 68 -8.52 13.22 2.96
CA SER A 68 -7.14 13.56 3.25
C SER A 68 -6.97 13.95 4.72
N HIS A 69 -5.85 13.58 5.32
CA HIS A 69 -5.49 13.86 6.71
C HIS A 69 -4.24 14.72 6.78
N ASP A 70 -4.24 15.73 7.64
CA ASP A 70 -3.06 16.54 7.93
C ASP A 70 -2.34 15.95 9.15
N GLU A 71 -1.11 15.52 8.94
CA GLU A 71 -0.22 15.00 9.98
C GLU A 71 0.48 16.17 10.72
N PRO A 72 0.78 16.02 12.02
CA PRO A 72 1.41 17.07 12.84
C PRO A 72 2.74 17.60 12.29
N GLN A 73 3.41 16.82 11.42
CA GLN A 73 4.68 17.18 10.79
C GLN A 73 4.50 18.08 9.55
N GLY A 74 3.31 18.62 9.32
CA GLY A 74 3.04 19.53 8.19
C GLY A 74 2.85 18.80 6.86
N VAL A 75 2.46 17.53 6.91
CA VAL A 75 2.28 16.67 5.73
C VAL A 75 0.80 16.38 5.53
N THR A 76 0.27 16.54 4.33
CA THR A 76 -1.09 16.09 3.98
C THR A 76 -1.01 14.76 3.26
N VAL A 77 -1.78 13.79 3.74
CA VAL A 77 -1.76 12.42 3.23
C VAL A 77 -3.16 11.95 2.84
N ALA A 78 -3.23 11.01 1.92
CA ALA A 78 -4.48 10.37 1.49
C ALA A 78 -4.24 8.89 1.18
N TRP A 79 -5.29 8.09 1.36
CA TRP A 79 -5.29 6.70 0.93
C TRP A 79 -6.10 6.54 -0.35
N ARG A 80 -5.64 5.67 -1.23
CA ARG A 80 -6.36 5.29 -2.45
C ARG A 80 -6.36 3.78 -2.63
N GLY A 81 -7.54 3.23 -2.87
CA GLY A 81 -7.73 1.85 -3.26
C GLY A 81 -7.34 1.65 -4.72
N CYS A 82 -6.57 0.59 -4.93
CA CYS A 82 -5.97 0.26 -6.22
C CYS A 82 -6.59 -1.02 -6.83
N GLY A 83 -7.50 -1.69 -6.13
CA GLY A 83 -8.00 -3.01 -6.52
C GLY A 83 -7.11 -4.12 -5.97
N THR A 84 -6.91 -5.17 -6.78
CA THR A 84 -6.18 -6.38 -6.37
C THR A 84 -5.00 -6.69 -7.29
N GLY A 85 -4.11 -7.54 -6.79
CA GLY A 85 -3.07 -8.16 -7.59
C GLY A 85 -2.60 -9.46 -6.96
N THR A 86 -1.66 -10.12 -7.64
CA THR A 86 -1.07 -11.38 -7.20
C THR A 86 0.38 -11.17 -6.77
N VAL A 87 0.73 -11.64 -5.58
CA VAL A 87 2.11 -11.58 -5.08
C VAL A 87 3.00 -12.50 -5.91
N THR A 88 4.06 -11.96 -6.48
CA THR A 88 5.03 -12.67 -7.31
C THR A 88 6.32 -12.98 -6.57
N SER A 89 6.69 -12.15 -5.60
CA SER A 89 7.81 -12.42 -4.70
C SER A 89 7.64 -11.69 -3.36
N VAL A 90 8.32 -12.18 -2.33
CA VAL A 90 8.32 -11.59 -0.99
C VAL A 90 9.77 -11.39 -0.57
N SER A 91 10.07 -10.21 -0.01
CA SER A 91 11.39 -9.86 0.52
C SER A 91 11.25 -9.50 1.99
N ALA A 92 11.96 -10.23 2.85
CA ALA A 92 12.01 -9.98 4.30
C ALA A 92 13.47 -9.93 4.78
N PRO A 93 14.24 -8.88 4.43
CA PRO A 93 15.62 -8.76 4.89
C PRO A 93 15.66 -8.55 6.40
N LEU A 94 16.64 -9.16 7.07
CA LEU A 94 16.90 -8.94 8.50
C LEU A 94 17.06 -7.44 8.78
N GLY A 95 16.24 -6.91 9.69
CA GLY A 95 16.28 -5.50 10.12
C GLY A 95 15.64 -4.51 9.14
N ARG A 96 14.92 -4.97 8.10
CA ARG A 96 14.13 -4.10 7.20
C ARG A 96 12.65 -4.47 7.24
N GLU A 97 11.83 -3.50 6.86
CA GLU A 97 10.41 -3.73 6.65
C GLU A 97 10.20 -4.75 5.53
N ARG A 98 9.27 -5.68 5.74
CA ARG A 98 8.92 -6.70 4.77
C ARG A 98 8.15 -6.08 3.61
N THR A 99 8.53 -6.43 2.39
CA THR A 99 7.88 -6.00 1.16
C THR A 99 7.53 -7.19 0.28
N CYS A 100 6.67 -6.95 -0.71
CA CYS A 100 6.32 -7.92 -1.73
C CYS A 100 6.22 -7.26 -3.10
N GLU A 101 6.56 -8.01 -4.14
CA GLU A 101 6.33 -7.61 -5.52
C GLU A 101 4.97 -8.15 -5.95
N ILE A 102 4.10 -7.27 -6.43
CA ILE A 102 2.73 -7.60 -6.82
C ILE A 102 2.57 -7.34 -8.31
N ASP A 103 2.00 -8.30 -9.04
CA ASP A 103 1.49 -8.09 -10.39
C ASP A 103 0.01 -7.70 -10.28
N PRO A 104 -0.36 -6.42 -10.53
CA PRO A 104 -1.73 -5.97 -10.40
C PRO A 104 -2.64 -6.55 -11.47
N ASP A 105 -3.89 -6.85 -11.12
CA ASP A 105 -4.87 -7.38 -12.07
C ASP A 105 -5.28 -6.33 -13.11
N GLU A 106 -5.23 -5.05 -12.74
CA GLU A 106 -5.53 -3.92 -13.62
C GLU A 106 -4.27 -3.14 -13.98
N ALA A 107 -4.05 -2.93 -15.29
CA ALA A 107 -2.86 -2.26 -15.81
C ALA A 107 -2.80 -0.74 -15.50
N GLY A 108 -3.89 -0.13 -15.02
CA GLY A 108 -3.99 1.32 -14.78
C GLY A 108 -3.34 1.84 -13.50
N LEU A 109 -2.55 0.99 -12.82
CA LEU A 109 -1.92 1.28 -11.53
C LEU A 109 -0.53 1.92 -11.61
N LEU A 110 0.05 1.93 -12.80
CA LEU A 110 1.37 2.48 -13.10
C LEU A 110 1.25 3.66 -14.07
#